data_AF-R7I0R8-F1
#
_entry.id   AF-R7I0R8-F1
#
_cell.length_a   1.000
_cell.length_b   1.000
_cell.length_c   1.000
_cell.angle_alpha   90.00
_cell.angle_beta   90.00
_cell.angle_gamma   90.00
#
_symmetry.space_group_name_H-M   'P 1'
#
loop_
_entity.id
_entity.type
_entity.pdbx_description
1 polymer ?
#
loop_
_entity_poly.entity_id
_entity_poly.type
_entity_poly.pdbx_seq_one_letter_code
_entity_poly.pdbx_strand_id
1 'polypeptide(L)'
;MKILKLFVALSLAFFTLSAYAGSIDYGYNAQGNYVPKSIGGNQIQYGYNAHGDYVPKSIGGNQIQYGYNAHGDYVPKSIGGNQIQYGYNAHGDYVPKSIGGSKIQYGYNSHGDYVPKYIGY
;
A
#
# COMPACT_ATOMS: atom_id res chain seq x y z
N MET A 1 -18.65 -27.37 -32.93
CA MET A 1 -19.54 -27.09 -31.77
C MET A 1 -19.05 -27.93 -30.60
N LYS A 2 -18.83 -27.30 -29.43
CA LYS A 2 -18.24 -27.87 -28.21
C LYS A 2 -18.99 -29.13 -27.73
N ILE A 3 -18.29 -30.05 -27.06
CA ILE A 3 -18.72 -30.60 -25.76
C ILE A 3 -17.48 -30.87 -24.90
N LEU A 4 -17.57 -30.37 -23.67
CA LEU A 4 -16.63 -30.38 -22.55
C LEU A 4 -17.01 -31.51 -21.58
N LYS A 5 -16.01 -32.19 -20.99
CA LYS A 5 -15.92 -32.86 -19.65
C LYS A 5 -14.62 -33.68 -19.68
N LEU A 6 -13.72 -33.72 -18.70
CA LEU A 6 -13.81 -33.76 -17.24
C LEU A 6 -12.36 -33.56 -16.69
N PHE A 7 -12.17 -33.02 -15.48
CA PHE A 7 -11.38 -33.59 -14.37
C PHE A 7 -11.08 -32.53 -13.30
N VAL A 8 -11.35 -32.92 -12.07
CA VAL A 8 -11.18 -32.16 -10.83
C VAL A 8 -9.70 -31.82 -10.61
N ALA A 9 -9.41 -30.54 -10.40
CA ALA A 9 -8.27 -30.11 -9.61
C ALA A 9 -8.82 -29.23 -8.49
N LEU A 10 -8.84 -29.79 -7.29
CA LEU A 10 -8.92 -29.04 -6.04
C LEU A 10 -7.64 -28.20 -5.94
N SER A 11 -7.59 -27.06 -6.60
CA SER A 11 -6.67 -26.01 -6.19
C SER A 11 -7.37 -25.27 -5.05
N LEU A 12 -7.01 -25.61 -3.81
CA LEU A 12 -6.99 -24.61 -2.74
C LEU A 12 -6.13 -23.47 -3.29
N ALA A 13 -6.77 -22.48 -3.93
CA ALA A 13 -6.14 -21.21 -4.15
C ALA A 13 -6.02 -20.63 -2.75
N PHE A 14 -4.84 -20.82 -2.14
CA PHE A 14 -4.41 -20.06 -0.99
C PHE A 14 -4.84 -18.61 -1.23
N PHE A 15 -5.72 -18.13 -0.37
CA PHE A 15 -6.21 -16.76 -0.35
C PHE A 15 -5.02 -15.86 -0.70
N THR A 16 -5.14 -15.16 -1.82
CA THR A 16 -4.09 -14.33 -2.41
C THR A 16 -3.26 -13.69 -1.30
N LEU A 17 -2.03 -14.17 -1.11
CA LEU A 17 -1.09 -13.51 -0.23
C LEU A 17 -0.96 -12.10 -0.82
N SER A 18 -1.50 -11.11 -0.10
CA SER A 18 -1.51 -9.74 -0.59
C SER A 18 -0.09 -9.40 -0.98
N ALA A 19 0.13 -8.98 -2.23
CA ALA A 19 1.46 -8.74 -2.79
C ALA A 19 2.28 -7.69 -2.01
N TYR A 20 1.67 -7.07 -1.00
CA TYR A 20 2.24 -6.06 -0.14
C TYR A 20 2.22 -6.44 1.34
N ALA A 21 2.05 -7.72 1.69
CA ALA A 21 2.17 -8.15 3.08
C ALA A 21 3.65 -8.15 3.52
N GLY A 22 3.92 -7.68 4.74
CA GLY A 22 5.27 -7.61 5.30
C GLY A 22 5.56 -6.32 6.07
N SER A 23 6.78 -6.24 6.59
CA SER A 23 7.30 -5.05 7.26
C SER A 23 7.47 -3.89 6.28
N ILE A 24 7.28 -2.68 6.79
CA ILE A 24 7.61 -1.45 6.07
C ILE A 24 8.96 -0.97 6.57
N ASP A 25 9.92 -0.94 5.66
CA ASP A 25 11.26 -0.41 5.96
C ASP A 25 11.29 1.06 5.61
N TYR A 26 11.94 1.85 6.46
CA TYR A 26 12.02 3.30 6.32
C TYR A 26 13.47 3.75 6.21
N GLY A 27 13.65 4.91 5.59
CA GLY A 27 14.93 5.58 5.51
C GLY A 27 14.78 7.01 5.03
N TYR A 28 15.89 7.72 4.95
CA TYR A 28 15.90 9.09 4.46
C TYR A 28 16.03 9.15 2.95
N ASN A 29 15.26 10.03 2.31
CA ASN A 29 15.50 10.40 0.90
C ASN A 29 16.62 11.47 0.80
N ALA A 30 16.98 11.86 -0.42
CA ALA A 30 18.05 12.84 -0.66
C ALA A 30 17.78 14.23 -0.06
N GLN A 31 16.50 14.55 0.19
CA GLN A 31 16.03 15.78 0.80
C GLN A 31 15.99 15.69 2.35
N GLY A 32 16.38 14.56 2.93
CA GLY A 32 16.38 14.35 4.38
C GLY A 32 15.02 13.98 4.97
N ASN A 33 14.01 13.67 4.15
CA ASN A 33 12.68 13.26 4.63
C ASN A 33 12.67 11.77 4.98
N TYR A 34 12.08 11.42 6.13
CA TYR A 34 11.88 10.03 6.54
C TYR A 34 10.71 9.41 5.79
N VAL A 35 10.99 8.49 4.86
CA VAL A 35 10.01 7.91 3.94
C VAL A 35 10.10 6.39 3.90
N PRO A 36 9.00 5.67 3.58
CA PRO A 36 9.08 4.22 3.39
C PRO A 36 9.92 3.89 2.16
N LYS A 37 10.77 2.87 2.24
CA LYS A 37 11.69 2.43 1.18
C LYS A 37 11.24 1.11 0.56
N SER A 38 10.66 0.22 1.35
CA SER A 38 10.13 -1.06 0.90
C SER A 38 8.95 -1.53 1.74
N ILE A 39 8.14 -2.42 1.16
CA ILE A 39 7.08 -3.15 1.85
C ILE A 39 7.24 -4.63 1.54
N GLY A 40 7.48 -5.45 2.57
CA GLY A 40 7.69 -6.89 2.39
C GLY A 40 8.86 -7.20 1.43
N GLY A 41 9.91 -6.38 1.44
CA GLY A 41 11.05 -6.47 0.52
C GLY A 41 10.83 -5.84 -0.86
N ASN A 42 9.60 -5.48 -1.23
CA ASN A 42 9.31 -4.81 -2.51
C ASN A 42 9.65 -3.32 -2.43
N GLN A 43 10.56 -2.87 -3.30
CA GLN A 43 11.04 -1.48 -3.33
C GLN A 43 9.94 -0.50 -3.75
N ILE A 44 9.92 0.67 -3.10
CA ILE A 44 9.06 1.79 -3.47
C ILE A 44 9.83 2.72 -4.40
N GLN A 45 9.28 2.94 -5.59
CA GLN A 45 9.79 3.94 -6.54
C GLN A 45 9.06 5.25 -6.31
N TYR A 46 9.79 6.35 -6.35
CA TYR A 46 9.25 7.69 -6.12
C TYR A 46 9.43 8.56 -7.35
N GLY A 47 8.61 9.62 -7.42
CA GLY A 47 8.71 10.65 -8.44
C GLY A 47 7.85 11.84 -8.06
N TYR A 48 7.80 12.84 -8.93
CA TYR A 48 6.99 14.03 -8.71
C TYR A 48 5.60 13.89 -9.34
N ASN A 49 4.57 14.36 -8.65
CA ASN A 49 3.24 14.53 -9.24
C ASN A 49 3.18 15.85 -10.05
N ALA A 50 2.02 16.15 -10.66
CA ALA A 50 1.83 17.37 -11.45
C ALA A 50 1.94 18.67 -10.64
N HIS A 51 1.77 18.60 -9.32
CA HIS A 51 1.91 19.73 -8.40
C HIS A 51 3.34 19.90 -7.87
N GLY A 52 4.26 19.00 -8.26
CA GLY A 52 5.65 19.01 -7.80
C GLY A 52 5.89 18.29 -6.47
N ASP A 53 4.90 17.56 -5.93
CA ASP A 53 5.07 16.81 -4.69
C ASP A 53 5.82 15.49 -4.94
N TYR A 54 6.76 15.18 -4.05
CA TYR A 54 7.50 13.91 -4.08
C TYR A 54 6.63 12.79 -3.50
N VAL A 55 6.10 11.92 -4.37
CA VAL A 55 5.14 10.88 -4.01
C VAL A 55 5.59 9.50 -4.49
N PRO A 56 5.18 8.42 -3.81
CA PRO A 56 5.47 7.07 -4.30
C PRO A 56 4.69 6.81 -5.60
N LYS A 57 5.33 6.21 -6.60
CA LYS A 57 4.75 5.92 -7.92
C LYS A 57 4.44 4.44 -8.11
N SER A 58 5.25 3.56 -7.53
CA SER A 58 5.03 2.11 -7.59
C SER A 58 5.66 1.38 -6.41
N ILE A 59 5.19 0.14 -6.16
CA ILE A 59 5.76 -0.78 -5.17
C ILE A 59 5.99 -2.13 -5.84
N GLY A 60 7.24 -2.59 -5.91
CA GLY A 60 7.60 -3.85 -6.59
C GLY A 60 7.16 -3.86 -8.07
N GLY A 61 7.18 -2.71 -8.74
CA GLY A 61 6.73 -2.55 -10.13
C GLY A 61 5.23 -2.29 -10.29
N ASN A 62 4.41 -2.50 -9.25
CA ASN A 62 2.97 -2.24 -9.30
C ASN A 62 2.66 -0.77 -9.11
N GLN A 63 1.96 -0.17 -10.08
CA GLN A 63 1.65 1.26 -10.08
C GLN A 63 0.69 1.66 -8.96
N ILE A 64 0.93 2.84 -8.38
CA ILE A 64 0.04 3.49 -7.43
C ILE A 64 -0.88 4.42 -8.21
N GLN A 65 -2.19 4.18 -8.12
CA GLN A 65 -3.20 5.10 -8.65
C GLN A 65 -3.60 6.09 -7.57
N TYR A 66 -3.75 7.35 -7.95
CA TYR A 66 -4.08 8.44 -7.05
C TYR A 66 -5.42 9.06 -7.40
N GLY A 67 -5.99 9.77 -6.43
CA GLY A 67 -7.14 10.63 -6.62
C GLY A 67 -7.36 11.49 -5.39
N TYR A 68 -8.39 12.32 -5.43
CA TYR A 68 -8.69 13.21 -4.31
C TYR A 68 -9.62 12.52 -3.30
N ASN A 69 -9.41 12.79 -2.01
CA ASN A 69 -10.39 12.43 -0.96
C ASN A 69 -11.48 13.51 -0.86
N ALA A 70 -12.43 13.35 0.06
CA ALA A 70 -13.53 14.31 0.26
C ALA A 70 -13.07 15.69 0.75
N HIS A 71 -11.86 15.78 1.32
CA HIS A 71 -11.25 17.04 1.78
C HIS A 71 -10.41 17.71 0.69
N GLY A 72 -10.28 17.09 -0.49
CA GLY A 72 -9.47 17.60 -1.59
C GLY A 72 -7.99 17.20 -1.53
N ASP A 73 -7.60 16.28 -0.65
CA ASP A 73 -6.21 15.81 -0.55
C ASP A 73 -5.88 14.78 -1.63
N TYR A 74 -4.70 14.92 -2.24
CA TYR A 74 -4.19 13.97 -3.23
C TYR A 74 -3.65 12.72 -2.54
N VAL A 75 -4.43 11.64 -2.54
CA VAL A 75 -4.13 10.40 -1.81
C VAL A 75 -4.07 9.18 -2.73
N PRO A 76 -3.27 8.16 -2.39
CA PRO A 76 -3.27 6.92 -3.14
C PRO A 76 -4.62 6.19 -2.98
N LYS A 77 -5.16 5.66 -4.07
CA LYS A 77 -6.44 4.93 -4.10
C LYS A 77 -6.25 3.43 -4.26
N SER A 78 -5.22 3.01 -5.00
CA SER A 78 -4.92 1.59 -5.19
C SER A 78 -3.45 1.35 -5.55
N ILE A 79 -3.00 0.11 -5.36
CA ILE A 79 -1.65 -0.35 -5.73
C ILE A 79 -1.77 -1.66 -6.52
N GLY A 80 -1.39 -1.65 -7.80
CA GLY A 80 -1.55 -2.82 -8.68
C GLY A 80 -3.00 -3.33 -8.74
N GLY A 81 -3.99 -2.41 -8.71
CA GLY A 81 -5.41 -2.74 -8.69
C GLY A 81 -6.01 -3.05 -7.31
N ASN A 82 -5.19 -3.26 -6.27
CA ASN A 82 -5.69 -3.48 -4.90
C ASN A 82 -6.09 -2.15 -4.26
N GLN A 83 -7.36 -2.03 -3.89
CA GLN A 83 -7.92 -0.81 -3.30
C GLN A 83 -7.35 -0.54 -1.90
N ILE A 84 -7.11 0.74 -1.62
CA ILE A 84 -6.74 1.24 -0.30
C ILE A 84 -8.01 1.72 0.40
N GLN A 85 -8.31 1.12 1.55
CA GLN A 85 -9.37 1.60 2.43
C GLN A 85 -8.78 2.57 3.44
N TYR A 86 -9.54 3.61 3.77
CA TYR A 86 -9.12 4.67 4.68
C TYR A 86 -10.07 4.76 5.87
N GLY A 87 -9.60 5.42 6.92
CA GLY A 87 -10.39 5.76 8.09
C GLY A 87 -9.60 6.67 9.01
N TYR A 88 -10.20 7.05 10.12
CA TYR A 88 -9.57 7.93 11.09
C TYR A 88 -8.80 7.12 12.14
N ASN A 89 -7.62 7.60 12.52
CA ASN A 89 -6.92 7.11 13.70
C ASN A 89 -7.50 7.77 14.98
N ALA A 90 -6.96 7.41 16.15
CA ALA A 90 -7.40 7.98 17.44
C ALA A 90 -7.13 9.49 17.59
N HIS A 91 -6.22 10.03 16.78
CA HIS A 91 -5.88 11.46 16.76
C HIS A 91 -6.73 12.25 15.77
N GLY A 92 -7.62 11.58 15.02
CA GLY A 92 -8.47 12.21 14.01
C GLY A 92 -7.82 12.35 12.63
N ASP A 93 -6.67 11.73 12.38
CA ASP A 93 -6.00 11.78 11.08
C ASP A 93 -6.60 10.78 10.10
N TYR A 94 -6.79 11.20 8.84
CA TYR A 94 -7.28 10.34 7.77
C TYR A 94 -6.14 9.47 7.20
N VAL A 95 -6.08 8.21 7.63
CA VAL A 95 -4.97 7.29 7.34
C VAL A 95 -5.44 6.03 6.61
N PRO A 96 -4.58 5.38 5.80
CA PRO A 96 -4.94 4.12 5.17
C PRO A 96 -5.07 3.01 6.23
N LYS A 97 -6.09 2.17 6.13
CA LYS A 97 -6.40 1.08 7.08
C LYS A 97 -6.12 -0.30 6.51
N SER A 98 -6.22 -0.46 5.20
CA SER A 98 -5.93 -1.74 4.53
C SER A 98 -5.64 -1.57 3.05
N ILE A 99 -4.94 -2.54 2.46
CA ILE A 99 -4.68 -2.63 1.02
C ILE A 99 -5.09 -4.03 0.56
N GLY A 100 -6.05 -4.12 -0.37
CA GLY A 100 -6.53 -5.41 -0.89
C GLY A 100 -7.04 -6.36 0.20
N GLY A 101 -7.60 -5.83 1.29
CA GLY A 101 -8.08 -6.61 2.43
C GLY A 101 -7.06 -6.87 3.54
N SER A 102 -5.75 -6.69 3.29
CA SER A 102 -4.71 -6.79 4.33
C SER A 102 -4.66 -5.52 5.17
N LYS A 103 -4.68 -5.66 6.49
CA LYS A 103 -4.68 -4.53 7.43
C LYS A 103 -3.32 -3.87 7.49
N ILE A 104 -3.32 -2.56 7.71
CA ILE A 104 -2.11 -1.80 8.01
C ILE A 104 -2.04 -1.64 9.53
N GLN A 105 -0.97 -2.14 10.12
CA GLN A 105 -0.66 -1.98 11.53
C GLN A 105 0.28 -0.78 11.69
N TYR A 106 -0.01 0.04 12.69
CA TYR A 106 0.69 1.29 12.95
C TYR A 106 1.44 1.23 14.28
N GLY A 107 2.45 2.06 14.39
CA GLY A 107 3.19 2.31 15.62
C GLY A 107 3.95 3.62 15.53
N TYR A 108 4.75 3.91 16.56
CA TYR A 108 5.57 5.11 16.57
C TYR A 108 6.98 4.83 16.06
N ASN A 109 7.53 5.73 15.24
CA ASN A 109 8.95 5.70 14.88
C ASN A 109 9.80 6.32 16.02
N SER A 110 11.13 6.36 15.83
CA SER A 110 12.06 6.95 16.80
C SER A 110 11.90 8.46 17.01
N HIS A 111 11.20 9.15 16.10
CA HIS A 111 10.90 10.58 16.20
C HIS A 111 9.53 10.84 16.88
N GLY A 112 8.79 9.78 17.22
CA GLY A 112 7.46 9.89 17.81
C GLY A 112 6.31 10.03 16.80
N ASP A 113 6.56 9.85 15.51
CA ASP A 113 5.52 9.94 14.47
C ASP A 113 4.71 8.64 14.39
N TYR A 114 3.38 8.75 14.24
CA TYR A 114 2.50 7.61 14.02
C TYR A 114 2.57 7.14 12.57
N VAL A 115 3.30 6.05 12.32
CA VAL A 115 3.61 5.54 10.98
C VAL A 115 3.16 4.09 10.79
N PRO A 116 2.84 3.67 9.57
CA PRO A 116 2.53 2.27 9.31
C PRO A 116 3.81 1.42 9.45
N LYS A 117 3.73 0.27 10.13
CA LYS A 117 4.88 -0.60 10.42
C LYS A 117 4.81 -1.93 9.67
N TYR A 118 3.61 -2.42 9.43
CA TYR A 118 3.38 -3.73 8.84
C TYR A 118 2.07 -3.75 8.05
N ILE A 119 2.03 -4.53 6.97
CA ILE A 119 0.81 -4.83 6.21
C ILE A 119 0.58 -6.33 6.28
N GLY A 120 -0.62 -6.77 6.64
CA GLY A 120 -0.96 -8.18 6.75
C GLY A 120 -2.14 -8.42 7.68
N TYR A 121 -2.26 -9.65 8.18
CA TYR A 121 -3.32 -10.05 9.12
C TYR A 121 -2.78 -10.12 10.54
#